data_AF-A0A8K1CTZ8-F1
#
_entry.id   AF-A0A8K1CTZ8-F1
#
_cell.length_a   1.000
_cell.length_b   1.000
_cell.length_c   1.000
_cell.angle_alpha   90.00
_cell.angle_beta   90.00
_cell.angle_gamma   90.00
#
_symmetry.space_group_name_H-M   'P 1'
#
loop_
_entity.id
_entity.type
_entity.pdbx_description
1 polymer ?
#
loop_
_entity_poly.entity_id
_entity_poly.type
_entity_poly.pdbx_seq_one_letter_code
_entity_poly.pdbx_strand_id
1 'polypeptide(L)'
;MQAYTTSQTIHTRFVNQSFNILIALNALAHPVLSRLYAGQVAKKRFACVLIEFFLDIAWASILPVCVFVNYWYLERTLTAEQILYTVKFGYFEKAQREIRHLVILSWWQFLLALVPATSALLNLRSLTKLLATVQLVTSDGVPSSPDASMLRPDPPTLTKPGPLAPPQPSQGILVSLTTDRRKSSLVQWGHRLITITGNAICLVSIAATGMFESAGRISDASCVHRLYPWFVTDDACIVVILNCMELQISGRQPELDNVLKTIDLPSIGLFIFTGCPALVVPTSLIEAVYLTSLVILDSTITEWPMEIGLTTASFPPIVLLGLTNSSLASPPPDGLVAGPTWPDSLERVLFRDTDVDELAQRLTTQWSLISSWMCISCGLKSFPPAFYSMAQVERWSIWNSSIKDIPTLVTYPSITLWPALLALTLANNPLLTSIGDDVWFTASSGTIRTFSLASTNVQDIPLHWRSRLPRFDFSLVGFDSSLCSNNSVLIQDVPALDCSALDTANSIITTQ
;
A
#
# COMPACT_ATOMS: atom_id res chain seq x y z
N MET A 1 16.83 -3.28 14.18
CA MET A 1 16.40 -3.67 12.83
C MET A 1 14.98 -3.22 12.54
N GLN A 2 13.96 -3.64 13.29
CA GLN A 2 12.58 -3.17 13.08
C GLN A 2 12.47 -1.63 13.05
N ALA A 3 13.03 -0.94 14.05
CA ALA A 3 13.10 0.52 14.12
C ALA A 3 13.69 1.17 12.85
N TYR A 4 14.77 0.58 12.33
CA TYR A 4 15.42 1.03 11.11
C TYR A 4 14.51 0.83 9.89
N THR A 5 13.89 -0.35 9.75
CA THR A 5 12.94 -0.62 8.67
C THR A 5 11.75 0.35 8.71
N THR A 6 11.18 0.59 9.89
CA THR A 6 10.08 1.55 10.08
C THR A 6 10.45 2.95 9.61
N SER A 7 11.68 3.36 9.87
CA SER A 7 12.20 4.67 9.45
C SER A 7 12.27 4.84 7.92
N GLN A 8 12.40 3.73 7.17
CA GLN A 8 12.48 3.70 5.71
C GLN A 8 11.13 3.49 5.01
N THR A 9 10.11 3.02 5.74
CA THR A 9 8.82 2.61 5.16
C THR A 9 7.64 3.46 5.63
N ILE A 10 7.67 3.96 6.87
CA ILE A 10 6.55 4.71 7.45
C ILE A 10 6.85 6.22 7.39
N HIS A 11 6.07 6.93 6.56
CA HIS A 11 6.14 8.40 6.45
C HIS A 11 5.47 9.10 7.64
N THR A 12 4.47 8.46 8.27
CA THR A 12 3.74 9.07 9.38
C THR A 12 4.66 9.22 10.59
N ARG A 13 5.15 10.44 10.83
CA ARG A 13 6.07 10.76 11.93
C ARG A 13 5.60 10.19 13.26
N PHE A 14 4.33 10.39 13.60
CA PHE A 14 3.77 9.91 14.87
C PHE A 14 3.87 8.40 15.00
N VAL A 15 3.59 7.64 13.94
CA VAL A 15 3.66 6.16 13.97
C VAL A 15 5.12 5.71 14.10
N ASN A 16 6.02 6.28 13.29
CA ASN A 16 7.46 5.96 13.35
C ASN A 16 8.05 6.28 14.73
N GLN A 17 7.77 7.46 15.29
CA GLN A 17 8.25 7.84 16.61
C GLN A 17 7.63 7.00 17.72
N SER A 18 6.32 6.72 17.67
CA SER A 18 5.64 5.87 18.66
C SER A 18 6.26 4.47 18.69
N PHE A 19 6.57 3.91 17.52
CA PHE A 19 7.27 2.64 17.40
C PHE A 19 8.62 2.66 18.13
N ASN A 20 9.45 3.68 17.88
CA ASN A 20 10.76 3.80 18.51
C ASN A 20 10.68 4.07 20.02
N ILE A 21 9.69 4.84 20.47
CA ILE A 21 9.42 5.09 21.89
C ILE A 21 8.99 3.79 22.59
N LEU A 22 8.11 2.98 21.99
CA LEU A 22 7.70 1.70 22.57
C LEU A 22 8.88 0.75 22.78
N ILE A 23 9.83 0.70 21.84
CA ILE A 23 11.07 -0.09 22.00
C ILE A 23 11.87 0.41 23.20
N ALA A 24 12.05 1.73 23.32
CA ALA A 24 12.80 2.32 24.42
C ALA A 24 12.13 2.09 25.77
N LEU A 25 10.80 2.24 25.84
CA LEU A 25 10.01 1.96 27.03
C LEU A 25 10.11 0.50 27.44
N ASN A 26 10.05 -0.44 26.49
CA ASN A 26 10.22 -1.86 26.79
C ASN A 26 11.61 -2.16 27.37
N ALA A 27 12.65 -1.54 26.80
CA ALA A 27 14.02 -1.65 27.28
C ALA A 27 14.25 -1.00 28.67
N LEU A 28 13.40 -0.05 29.08
CA LEU A 28 13.47 0.67 30.35
C LEU A 28 12.55 0.12 31.44
N ALA A 29 11.50 -0.61 31.08
CA ALA A 29 10.49 -1.09 32.02
C ALA A 29 11.12 -1.89 33.16
N HIS A 30 11.94 -2.89 32.83
CA HIS A 30 12.53 -3.78 33.82
C HIS A 30 13.47 -3.06 34.84
N PRO A 31 14.46 -2.25 34.42
CA PRO A 31 15.31 -1.53 35.38
C PRO A 31 14.55 -0.50 36.21
N VAL A 32 13.60 0.23 35.63
CA VAL A 32 12.80 1.24 36.36
C VAL A 32 11.94 0.56 37.44
N LEU A 33 11.20 -0.49 37.07
CA LEU A 33 10.37 -1.25 38.01
C LEU A 33 11.20 -1.95 39.08
N SER A 34 12.42 -2.39 38.74
CA SER A 34 13.33 -2.97 39.73
C SER A 34 13.75 -2.00 40.82
N ARG A 35 13.83 -0.70 40.52
CA ARG A 35 14.14 0.36 41.48
C ARG A 35 12.90 0.79 42.27
N LEU A 36 11.77 0.98 41.59
CA LEU A 36 10.51 1.42 42.22
C LEU A 36 9.98 0.41 43.23
N TYR A 37 10.10 -0.88 42.94
CA TYR A 37 9.65 -1.97 43.81
C TYR A 37 10.81 -2.66 44.53
N ALA A 38 11.87 -1.91 44.87
CA ALA A 38 12.96 -2.44 45.68
C ALA A 38 12.41 -3.05 46.98
N GLY A 39 12.59 -4.36 47.16
CA GLY A 39 12.10 -5.11 48.33
C GLY A 39 10.72 -5.76 48.18
N GLN A 40 9.94 -5.47 47.12
CA GLN A 40 8.61 -6.06 46.91
C GLN A 40 8.59 -6.98 45.68
N VAL A 41 9.13 -8.19 45.82
CA VAL A 41 9.35 -9.15 44.71
C VAL A 41 8.08 -9.47 43.93
N ALA A 42 6.95 -9.70 44.64
CA ALA A 42 5.68 -10.04 44.00
C ALA A 42 5.09 -8.88 43.18
N LYS A 43 5.04 -7.66 43.77
CA LYS A 43 4.53 -6.47 43.06
C LYS A 43 5.41 -6.09 41.87
N LYS A 44 6.73 -6.20 42.03
CA LYS A 44 7.69 -6.01 40.94
C LYS A 44 7.38 -6.94 39.77
N ARG A 45 7.26 -8.25 40.03
CA ARG A 45 7.02 -9.25 38.98
C ARG A 45 5.68 -9.01 38.28
N PHE A 46 4.63 -8.72 39.05
CA PHE A 46 3.32 -8.41 38.49
C PHE A 46 3.36 -7.16 37.59
N ALA A 47 3.98 -6.07 38.07
CA ALA A 47 4.10 -4.83 37.31
C ALA A 47 4.92 -5.00 36.02
N CYS A 48 6.03 -5.75 36.07
CA CYS A 48 6.83 -6.05 34.86
C CYS A 48 6.00 -6.78 33.82
N VAL A 49 5.34 -7.87 34.20
CA VAL A 49 4.54 -8.69 33.28
C VAL A 49 3.38 -7.89 32.68
N LEU A 50 2.74 -7.03 33.48
CA LEU A 50 1.64 -6.19 33.02
C LEU A 50 2.11 -5.14 31.99
N ILE A 51 3.22 -4.43 32.28
CA ILE A 51 3.76 -3.41 31.37
C ILE A 51 4.29 -4.03 30.08
N GLU A 52 5.04 -5.14 30.17
CA GLU A 52 5.51 -5.87 28.99
C GLU A 52 4.35 -6.33 28.11
N PHE A 53 3.28 -6.87 28.71
CA PHE A 53 2.07 -7.27 27.98
C PHE A 53 1.44 -6.11 27.20
N PHE A 54 1.26 -4.93 27.81
CA PHE A 54 0.68 -3.78 27.12
C PHE A 54 1.60 -3.22 26.02
N LEU A 55 2.91 -3.20 26.24
CA LEU A 55 3.88 -2.77 25.24
C LEU A 55 3.90 -3.73 24.04
N ASP A 56 3.87 -5.03 24.29
CA ASP A 56 3.82 -6.07 23.25
C ASP A 56 2.53 -5.96 22.41
N ILE A 57 1.36 -5.71 23.04
CA ILE A 57 0.09 -5.48 22.32
C ILE A 57 0.12 -4.18 21.51
N ALA A 58 0.60 -3.09 22.11
CA ALA A 58 0.66 -1.80 21.44
C ALA A 58 1.50 -1.88 20.16
N TRP A 59 2.64 -2.56 20.27
CA TRP A 59 3.54 -2.81 19.17
C TRP A 59 2.98 -3.78 18.12
N ALA A 60 2.53 -4.97 18.54
CA ALA A 60 2.22 -6.06 17.62
C ALA A 60 0.82 -5.95 17.01
N SER A 61 -0.08 -5.15 17.59
CA SER A 61 -1.47 -5.06 17.16
C SER A 61 -1.95 -3.63 16.96
N ILE A 62 -1.80 -2.76 17.96
CA ILE A 62 -2.38 -1.40 17.88
C ILE A 62 -1.76 -0.60 16.73
N LEU A 63 -0.43 -0.53 16.63
CA LEU A 63 0.23 0.23 15.56
C LEU A 63 -0.08 -0.32 14.15
N PRO A 64 0.03 -1.64 13.87
CA PRO A 64 -0.42 -2.22 12.61
C PRO A 64 -1.88 -1.90 12.25
N VAL A 65 -2.79 -2.01 13.22
CA VAL A 65 -4.22 -1.71 13.01
C VAL A 65 -4.43 -0.22 12.74
N CYS A 66 -3.74 0.68 13.45
CA CYS A 66 -3.82 2.12 13.19
C CYS A 66 -3.37 2.48 11.77
N VAL A 67 -2.34 1.82 11.24
CA VAL A 67 -1.90 1.99 9.85
C VAL A 67 -2.96 1.42 8.89
N PHE A 68 -3.37 0.17 9.10
CA PHE A 68 -4.28 -0.55 8.20
C PHE A 68 -5.70 0.06 8.13
N VAL A 69 -6.26 0.50 9.25
CA VAL A 69 -7.63 1.04 9.33
C VAL A 69 -7.82 2.26 8.42
N ASN A 70 -6.79 3.10 8.26
CA ASN A 70 -6.86 4.24 7.35
C ASN A 70 -7.05 3.77 5.90
N TYR A 71 -6.31 2.74 5.48
CA TYR A 71 -6.40 2.18 4.13
C TYR A 71 -7.72 1.46 3.90
N TRP A 72 -8.13 0.64 4.87
CA TRP A 72 -9.40 -0.09 4.80
C TRP A 72 -10.61 0.84 4.76
N TYR A 73 -10.59 1.92 5.55
CA TYR A 73 -11.66 2.92 5.53
C TYR A 73 -11.77 3.58 4.16
N LEU A 74 -10.65 3.99 3.57
CA LEU A 74 -10.62 4.63 2.25
C LEU A 74 -11.06 3.69 1.14
N GLU A 75 -10.58 2.44 1.12
CA GLU A 75 -10.99 1.43 0.13
C GLU A 75 -12.48 1.10 0.21
N ARG A 76 -13.08 1.13 1.40
CA ARG A 76 -14.50 0.84 1.57
C ARG A 76 -15.40 2.04 1.27
N THR A 77 -14.90 3.26 1.46
CA THR A 77 -15.69 4.49 1.30
C THR A 77 -15.57 5.10 -0.08
N LEU A 78 -14.45 4.88 -0.76
CA LEU A 78 -14.17 5.43 -2.07
C LEU A 78 -14.00 4.28 -3.07
N THR A 79 -14.54 4.44 -4.27
CA THR A 79 -14.18 3.54 -5.38
C THR A 79 -12.70 3.71 -5.72
N ALA A 80 -12.08 2.71 -6.36
CA ALA A 80 -10.67 2.78 -6.77
C ALA A 80 -10.37 4.05 -7.60
N GLU A 81 -11.35 4.58 -8.33
CA GLU A 81 -11.19 5.80 -9.12
C GLU A 81 -11.45 7.07 -8.32
N GLN A 82 -12.41 7.06 -7.38
CA GLN A 82 -12.55 8.15 -6.41
C GLN A 82 -11.28 8.30 -5.58
N ILE A 83 -10.56 7.22 -5.29
CA ILE A 83 -9.24 7.29 -4.65
C ILE A 83 -8.24 8.03 -5.52
N LEU A 84 -8.26 7.80 -6.84
CA LEU A 84 -7.37 8.45 -7.80
C LEU A 84 -7.60 9.96 -7.92
N TYR A 85 -8.86 10.42 -7.85
CA TYR A 85 -9.23 11.84 -7.98
C TYR A 85 -9.34 12.60 -6.63
N THR A 86 -9.72 11.92 -5.55
CA THR A 86 -10.02 12.55 -4.24
C THR A 86 -8.81 12.51 -3.31
N VAL A 87 -7.95 11.51 -3.44
CA VAL A 87 -6.78 11.37 -2.59
C VAL A 87 -5.58 12.01 -3.27
N LYS A 88 -4.77 12.74 -2.50
CA LYS A 88 -3.53 13.36 -2.98
C LYS A 88 -2.68 12.33 -3.73
N PHE A 89 -2.03 12.75 -4.82
CA PHE A 89 -1.07 11.96 -5.58
C PHE A 89 -0.14 11.17 -4.66
N GLY A 90 0.12 9.91 -5.01
CA GLY A 90 1.06 9.08 -4.26
C GLY A 90 0.44 8.20 -3.16
N TYR A 91 -0.89 8.18 -3.05
CA TYR A 91 -1.58 7.37 -2.05
C TYR A 91 -1.30 5.87 -2.19
N PHE A 92 -1.32 5.35 -3.42
CA PHE A 92 -1.09 3.93 -3.68
C PHE A 92 0.33 3.53 -3.29
N GLU A 93 1.31 4.34 -3.65
CA GLU A 93 2.73 4.14 -3.41
C GLU A 93 3.04 4.26 -1.91
N LYS A 94 2.41 5.22 -1.24
CA LYS A 94 2.40 5.31 0.22
C LYS A 94 1.79 4.06 0.85
N ALA A 95 0.61 3.64 0.41
CA ALA A 95 -0.08 2.46 0.92
C ALA A 95 0.77 1.20 0.77
N GLN A 96 1.26 0.96 -0.44
CA GLN A 96 2.13 -0.17 -0.75
C GLN A 96 3.36 -0.18 0.15
N ARG A 97 3.99 0.98 0.38
CA ARG A 97 5.19 1.09 1.21
C ARG A 97 4.92 0.92 2.71
N GLU A 98 3.82 1.43 3.23
CA GLU A 98 3.43 1.21 4.62
C GLU A 98 2.93 -0.23 4.85
N ILE A 99 2.14 -0.79 3.94
CA ILE A 99 1.68 -2.19 3.99
C ILE A 99 2.85 -3.15 3.87
N ARG A 100 3.90 -2.82 3.10
CA ARG A 100 5.14 -3.59 3.03
C ARG A 100 5.79 -3.78 4.41
N HIS A 101 5.57 -2.86 5.34
CA HIS A 101 6.04 -3.00 6.72
C HIS A 101 5.20 -4.00 7.53
N LEU A 102 3.90 -4.08 7.24
CA LEU A 102 2.94 -4.96 7.92
C LEU A 102 3.01 -6.40 7.40
N VAL A 103 3.25 -6.54 6.10
CA VAL A 103 3.41 -7.84 5.45
C VAL A 103 4.78 -8.40 5.82
N ILE A 104 4.77 -9.65 6.29
CA ILE A 104 5.98 -10.36 6.64
C ILE A 104 6.65 -10.82 5.34
N LEU A 105 7.59 -10.02 4.85
CA LEU A 105 8.24 -10.26 3.55
C LEU A 105 9.54 -11.06 3.67
N SER A 106 9.98 -11.31 4.90
CA SER A 106 11.16 -12.10 5.18
C SER A 106 10.98 -12.98 6.42
N TRP A 107 11.66 -14.11 6.43
CA TRP A 107 11.73 -15.00 7.59
C TRP A 107 12.23 -14.29 8.85
N TRP A 108 13.10 -13.31 8.72
CA TRP A 108 13.59 -12.57 9.87
C TRP A 108 12.53 -11.63 10.46
N GLN A 109 11.76 -10.93 9.62
CA GLN A 109 10.60 -10.16 10.07
C GLN A 109 9.54 -11.05 10.70
N PHE A 110 9.33 -12.26 10.17
CA PHE A 110 8.42 -13.25 10.75
C PHE A 110 8.81 -13.58 12.18
N LEU A 111 10.07 -14.02 12.36
CA LEU A 111 10.59 -14.40 13.67
C LEU A 111 10.55 -13.22 14.64
N LEU A 112 10.94 -12.02 14.21
CA LEU A 112 10.88 -10.82 15.05
C LEU A 112 9.45 -10.37 15.39
N ALA A 113 8.46 -10.65 14.54
CA ALA A 113 7.06 -10.39 14.83
C ALA A 113 6.46 -11.42 15.80
N LEU A 114 6.94 -12.67 15.77
CA LEU A 114 6.52 -13.72 16.71
C LEU A 114 7.03 -13.49 18.14
N VAL A 115 8.19 -12.86 18.32
CA VAL A 115 8.76 -12.61 19.66
C VAL A 115 7.79 -11.84 20.58
N PRO A 116 7.25 -10.66 20.22
CA PRO A 116 6.31 -9.95 21.09
C PRO A 116 4.99 -10.70 21.25
N ALA A 117 4.48 -11.37 20.21
CA ALA A 117 3.24 -12.15 20.32
C ALA A 117 3.38 -13.34 21.30
N THR A 118 4.49 -14.07 21.23
CA THR A 118 4.78 -15.18 22.15
C THR A 118 5.06 -14.68 23.56
N SER A 119 5.78 -13.56 23.70
CA SER A 119 5.99 -12.86 24.97
C SER A 119 4.66 -12.49 25.63
N ALA A 120 3.76 -11.82 24.91
CA ALA A 120 2.44 -11.44 25.40
C ALA A 120 1.61 -12.65 25.87
N LEU A 121 1.63 -13.76 25.13
CA LEU A 121 0.93 -15.00 25.51
C LEU A 121 1.51 -15.64 26.79
N LEU A 122 2.83 -15.67 26.93
CA LEU A 122 3.51 -16.19 28.12
C LEU A 122 3.25 -15.29 29.34
N ASN A 123 3.23 -13.97 29.12
CA ASN A 123 2.92 -12.97 30.13
C ASN A 123 1.46 -13.08 30.59
N LEU A 124 0.51 -13.26 29.67
CA LEU A 124 -0.90 -13.50 29.99
C LEU A 124 -1.07 -14.77 30.83
N ARG A 125 -0.41 -15.88 30.46
CA ARG A 125 -0.42 -17.12 31.26
C ARG A 125 0.21 -16.95 32.64
N SER A 126 1.18 -16.07 32.78
CA SER A 126 1.79 -15.75 34.07
C SER A 126 0.87 -14.90 34.93
N LEU A 127 0.17 -13.92 34.34
CA LEU A 127 -0.84 -13.11 35.04
C LEU A 127 -2.00 -13.96 35.55
N THR A 128 -2.53 -14.88 34.74
CA THR A 128 -3.64 -15.75 35.17
C THR A 128 -3.22 -16.64 36.35
N LYS A 129 -2.01 -17.20 36.33
CA LYS A 129 -1.47 -17.97 37.47
C LYS A 129 -1.30 -17.12 38.73
N LEU A 130 -0.80 -15.89 38.59
CA LEU A 130 -0.63 -14.97 39.72
C LEU A 130 -1.98 -14.57 40.33
N LEU A 131 -2.96 -14.24 39.49
CA LEU A 131 -4.31 -13.87 39.92
C LEU A 131 -5.04 -15.03 40.61
N ALA A 132 -4.94 -16.25 40.06
CA ALA A 132 -5.52 -17.45 40.68
C ALA A 132 -4.92 -17.74 42.06
N THR A 133 -3.61 -17.52 42.23
CA THR A 133 -2.93 -17.72 43.52
C THR A 133 -3.39 -16.69 44.56
N VAL A 134 -3.58 -15.43 44.17
CA VAL A 134 -4.07 -14.37 45.07
C VAL A 134 -5.51 -14.65 45.52
N GLN A 135 -6.39 -15.11 44.63
CA GLN A 135 -7.77 -15.43 44.95
C GLN A 135 -7.89 -16.54 46.02
N LEU A 136 -7.06 -17.57 45.93
CA LEU A 136 -7.02 -18.66 46.93
C LEU A 136 -6.61 -18.14 48.31
N VAL A 137 -5.61 -17.26 48.40
CA VAL A 137 -5.15 -16.70 49.69
C VAL A 137 -6.18 -15.76 50.32
N THR A 138 -6.97 -15.04 49.53
CA THR A 138 -8.04 -14.18 50.06
C THR A 138 -9.29 -14.95 50.49
N SER A 139 -9.51 -16.15 49.96
CA SER A 139 -10.70 -16.97 50.31
C SER A 139 -10.55 -17.71 51.65
N ASP A 140 -9.32 -18.02 52.08
CA ASP A 140 -9.06 -18.73 53.35
C ASP A 140 -9.01 -17.80 54.58
N GLY A 141 -9.34 -16.51 54.42
CA GLY A 141 -9.15 -15.46 55.44
C GLY A 141 -10.40 -14.96 56.17
N VAL A 142 -11.58 -15.55 56.00
CA VAL A 142 -12.81 -15.13 56.72
C VAL A 142 -13.27 -16.23 57.68
N PRO A 143 -12.98 -16.12 59.00
CA PRO A 143 -13.64 -16.94 60.00
C PRO A 143 -15.06 -16.40 60.18
N SER A 144 -16.05 -17.14 59.71
CA SER A 144 -17.43 -16.99 60.15
C SER A 144 -17.55 -17.43 61.61
N SER A 145 -17.64 -16.48 62.53
CA SER A 145 -18.08 -16.74 63.91
C SER A 145 -19.61 -16.72 63.98
N PRO A 146 -20.20 -17.65 64.73
CA PRO A 146 -21.27 -17.27 65.64
C PRO A 146 -21.01 -17.77 67.07
N ASP A 147 -21.06 -16.81 67.98
CA ASP A 147 -21.67 -16.81 69.33
C ASP A 147 -21.49 -18.01 70.30
N ALA A 148 -20.73 -17.68 71.35
CA ALA A 148 -21.14 -17.58 72.77
C ALA A 148 -21.73 -18.79 73.52
N SER A 149 -21.03 -19.21 74.59
CA SER A 149 -21.50 -19.17 76.01
C SER A 149 -20.47 -19.87 76.92
N MET A 150 -19.86 -19.13 77.89
CA MET A 150 -20.13 -19.18 79.36
C MET A 150 -19.92 -20.58 79.98
N LEU A 151 -19.13 -20.86 81.04
CA LEU A 151 -18.82 -20.15 82.29
C LEU A 151 -17.64 -20.85 83.02
N ARG A 152 -16.90 -20.08 83.84
CA ARG A 152 -15.85 -20.35 84.88
C ARG A 152 -16.22 -21.43 85.96
N PRO A 153 -15.39 -21.74 87.02
CA PRO A 153 -13.92 -21.63 87.28
C PRO A 153 -13.22 -22.83 88.04
N ASP A 154 -11.87 -22.93 87.97
CA ASP A 154 -10.78 -23.38 88.91
C ASP A 154 -11.00 -24.25 90.21
N PRO A 155 -9.97 -24.84 90.90
CA PRO A 155 -8.63 -25.42 90.56
C PRO A 155 -8.36 -26.77 91.34
N PRO A 156 -7.13 -27.14 91.83
CA PRO A 156 -6.08 -27.95 91.19
C PRO A 156 -5.77 -29.29 91.93
N THR A 157 -5.17 -30.31 91.29
CA THR A 157 -4.29 -31.26 92.01
C THR A 157 -3.36 -32.09 91.11
N LEU A 158 -2.15 -32.33 91.65
CA LEU A 158 -1.04 -33.13 91.14
C LEU A 158 -1.40 -34.59 90.80
N THR A 159 -0.80 -35.16 89.74
CA THR A 159 -0.06 -36.45 89.79
C THR A 159 0.74 -36.73 88.49
N LYS A 160 1.97 -37.25 88.66
CA LYS A 160 2.88 -37.84 87.64
C LYS A 160 2.35 -39.22 87.14
N PRO A 161 3.10 -40.03 86.35
CA PRO A 161 3.63 -39.88 84.98
C PRO A 161 3.28 -41.10 84.07
N GLY A 162 3.50 -41.03 82.75
CA GLY A 162 3.63 -42.23 81.88
C GLY A 162 2.98 -42.12 80.49
N PRO A 163 3.43 -42.92 79.48
CA PRO A 163 4.02 -42.37 78.26
C PRO A 163 3.22 -42.68 77.00
N LEU A 164 3.07 -41.71 76.09
CA LEU A 164 2.58 -41.97 74.73
C LEU A 164 3.27 -41.02 73.73
N ALA A 165 4.05 -41.66 72.85
CA ALA A 165 4.46 -41.33 71.48
C ALA A 165 4.58 -39.84 71.06
N PRO A 166 5.74 -39.42 70.51
CA PRO A 166 5.81 -38.15 69.80
C PRO A 166 4.99 -38.20 68.50
N PRO A 167 4.08 -37.23 68.25
CA PRO A 167 3.44 -37.08 66.94
C PRO A 167 4.46 -36.56 65.92
N GLN A 168 4.41 -37.16 64.72
CA GLN A 168 5.17 -36.76 63.54
C GLN A 168 4.96 -35.27 63.23
N PRO A 169 6.03 -34.52 62.88
CA PRO A 169 5.85 -33.19 62.30
C PRO A 169 5.20 -33.33 60.93
N SER A 170 4.06 -32.67 60.77
CA SER A 170 3.44 -32.39 59.49
C SER A 170 4.49 -31.81 58.53
N GLN A 171 4.57 -32.44 57.36
CA GLN A 171 5.33 -31.93 56.21
C GLN A 171 4.70 -30.61 55.75
N GLY A 172 5.06 -29.51 56.43
CA GLY A 172 4.98 -28.20 55.84
C GLY A 172 5.88 -28.21 54.62
N ILE A 173 5.29 -28.17 53.43
CA ILE A 173 5.96 -27.92 52.16
C ILE A 173 6.53 -26.51 52.24
N LEU A 174 7.68 -26.38 52.90
CA LEU A 174 8.51 -25.20 52.86
C LEU A 174 9.16 -25.24 51.46
N VAL A 175 8.50 -24.61 50.49
CA VAL A 175 9.10 -24.32 49.19
C VAL A 175 10.34 -23.49 49.49
N SER A 176 11.50 -24.15 49.53
CA SER A 176 12.78 -23.50 49.71
C SER A 176 13.01 -22.65 48.47
N LEU A 177 12.68 -21.36 48.57
CA LEU A 177 13.17 -20.32 47.68
C LEU A 177 14.66 -20.11 47.98
N THR A 178 15.47 -21.14 47.73
CA THR A 178 16.93 -21.01 47.69
C THR A 178 17.26 -20.13 46.50
N THR A 179 17.50 -18.86 46.81
CA THR A 179 17.90 -17.84 45.85
C THR A 179 19.32 -18.15 45.38
N ASP A 180 19.37 -18.74 44.19
CA ASP A 180 20.57 -19.07 43.43
C ASP A 180 21.37 -17.78 43.10
N ARG A 181 22.21 -17.34 44.04
CA ARG A 181 22.87 -16.02 44.09
C ARG A 181 24.00 -15.84 43.05
N ARG A 182 24.32 -16.88 42.26
CA ARG A 182 25.46 -16.90 41.32
C ARG A 182 25.13 -16.50 39.88
N LYS A 183 23.86 -16.21 39.54
CA LYS A 183 23.42 -15.81 38.19
C LYS A 183 23.17 -14.30 37.99
N SER A 184 23.48 -13.43 38.96
CA SER A 184 23.03 -12.02 38.90
C SER A 184 23.84 -11.12 37.96
N SER A 185 25.15 -11.37 37.79
CA SER A 185 26.01 -10.47 37.00
C SER A 185 25.62 -10.48 35.51
N LEU A 186 25.52 -11.67 34.89
CA LEU A 186 25.18 -11.80 33.47
C LEU A 186 23.81 -11.19 33.15
N VAL A 187 22.82 -11.41 34.02
CA VAL A 187 21.46 -10.87 33.86
C VAL A 187 21.46 -9.34 34.01
N GLN A 188 22.23 -8.81 34.97
CA GLN A 188 22.39 -7.35 35.11
C GLN A 188 23.09 -6.71 33.90
N TRP A 189 24.11 -7.37 33.35
CA TRP A 189 24.78 -6.93 32.12
C TRP A 189 23.81 -6.97 30.93
N GLY A 190 23.01 -8.03 30.80
CA GLY A 190 21.98 -8.14 29.77
C GLY A 190 20.96 -7.01 29.84
N HIS A 191 20.41 -6.71 31.03
CA HIS A 191 19.49 -5.59 31.19
C HIS A 191 20.14 -4.25 30.86
N ARG A 192 21.38 -4.00 31.30
CA ARG A 192 22.11 -2.77 30.96
C ARG A 192 22.27 -2.62 29.45
N LEU A 193 22.67 -3.68 28.76
CA LEU A 193 22.85 -3.68 27.31
C LEU A 193 21.54 -3.38 26.57
N ILE A 194 20.44 -4.03 26.98
CA ILE A 194 19.11 -3.79 26.40
C ILE A 194 18.69 -2.34 26.60
N THR A 195 18.83 -1.81 27.82
CA THR A 195 18.48 -0.42 28.12
C THR A 195 19.32 0.58 27.33
N ILE A 196 20.64 0.38 27.25
CA ILE A 196 21.53 1.24 26.44
C ILE A 196 21.09 1.21 24.98
N THR A 197 20.83 0.02 24.43
CA THR A 197 20.43 -0.16 23.03
C THR A 197 19.08 0.52 22.75
N GLY A 198 18.08 0.36 23.62
CA GLY A 198 16.77 0.99 23.47
C GLY A 198 16.83 2.51 23.51
N ASN A 199 17.63 3.09 24.42
CA ASN A 199 17.83 4.55 24.46
C ASN A 199 18.59 5.04 23.23
N ALA A 200 19.62 4.32 22.79
CA ALA A 200 20.37 4.67 21.58
C ALA A 200 19.45 4.68 20.34
N ILE A 201 18.57 3.69 20.19
CA ILE A 201 17.56 3.64 19.12
C ILE A 201 16.65 4.86 19.15
N CYS A 202 16.14 5.23 20.33
CA CYS A 202 15.27 6.40 20.47
C CYS A 202 16.01 7.70 20.11
N LEU A 203 17.24 7.87 20.60
CA LEU A 203 18.06 9.03 20.30
C LEU A 203 18.39 9.13 18.80
N VAL A 204 18.77 8.03 18.16
CA VAL A 204 19.04 7.99 16.71
C VAL A 204 17.77 8.34 15.93
N SER A 205 16.60 7.81 16.32
CA SER A 205 15.34 8.16 15.65
C SER A 205 14.98 9.63 15.78
N ILE A 206 15.14 10.22 16.96
CA ILE A 206 14.85 11.65 17.20
C ILE A 206 15.85 12.50 16.41
N ALA A 207 17.14 12.16 16.46
CA ALA A 207 18.19 12.86 15.74
C ALA A 207 17.97 12.80 14.22
N ALA A 208 17.66 11.62 13.67
CA ALA A 208 17.33 11.48 12.24
C ALA A 208 16.13 12.35 11.86
N THR A 209 15.05 12.31 12.65
CA THR A 209 13.87 13.16 12.38
C THR A 209 14.22 14.65 12.39
N GLY A 210 14.98 15.09 13.41
CA GLY A 210 15.38 16.50 13.53
C GLY A 210 16.34 16.95 12.45
N MET A 211 17.24 16.08 11.98
CA MET A 211 18.12 16.35 10.85
C MET A 211 17.30 16.58 9.57
N PHE A 212 16.33 15.73 9.27
CA PHE A 212 15.50 15.89 8.07
C PHE A 212 14.59 17.11 8.10
N GLU A 213 14.09 17.51 9.28
CA GLU A 213 13.31 18.73 9.43
C GLU A 213 14.16 20.00 9.27
N SER A 214 15.42 19.97 9.72
CA SER A 214 16.32 21.12 9.64
C SER A 214 17.08 21.22 8.33
N ALA A 215 17.31 20.09 7.66
CA ALA A 215 18.11 20.02 6.45
C ALA A 215 17.28 20.08 5.16
N GLY A 216 15.94 19.97 5.22
CA GLY A 216 15.05 19.84 4.06
C GLY A 216 15.48 20.73 2.89
N ARG A 217 16.16 20.12 1.91
CA ARG A 217 16.79 20.83 0.78
C ARG A 217 15.78 21.02 -0.34
N ILE A 218 14.79 20.14 -0.39
CA ILE A 218 13.61 20.26 -1.24
C ILE A 218 12.40 20.73 -0.44
N SER A 219 11.53 21.51 -1.08
CA SER A 219 10.32 22.04 -0.48
C SER A 219 9.34 20.92 -0.11
N ASP A 220 8.45 21.20 0.87
CA ASP A 220 7.38 20.28 1.24
C ASP A 220 6.37 20.05 0.10
N ALA A 221 6.31 20.96 -0.88
CA ALA A 221 5.52 20.79 -2.10
C ALA A 221 6.14 19.73 -3.03
N SER A 222 7.47 19.68 -3.12
CA SER A 222 8.19 18.69 -3.91
C SER A 222 8.28 17.32 -3.23
N CYS A 223 8.28 17.24 -1.90
CA CYS A 223 8.33 15.99 -1.14
C CYS A 223 7.01 15.72 -0.39
N VAL A 224 6.03 15.13 -1.07
CA VAL A 224 4.67 14.96 -0.52
C VAL A 224 4.63 13.99 0.67
N HIS A 225 5.48 12.96 0.64
CA HIS A 225 5.52 11.88 1.64
C HIS A 225 6.95 11.63 2.12
N ARG A 226 7.45 12.53 2.98
CA ARG A 226 8.80 12.49 3.55
C ARG A 226 9.01 11.28 4.47
N LEU A 227 10.16 10.64 4.34
CA LEU A 227 10.65 9.55 5.16
C LEU A 227 11.78 10.04 6.08
N TYR A 228 12.15 9.22 7.06
CA TYR A 228 13.18 9.56 8.05
C TYR A 228 14.21 8.44 8.23
N PRO A 229 14.79 7.93 7.13
CA PRO A 229 15.75 6.82 7.18
C PRO A 229 16.97 7.18 8.03
N TRP A 230 17.46 6.24 8.82
CA TRP A 230 18.67 6.50 9.60
C TRP A 230 19.91 6.47 8.69
N PHE A 231 20.86 7.36 8.96
CA PHE A 231 22.17 7.43 8.28
C PHE A 231 22.12 7.83 6.79
N VAL A 232 20.97 8.27 6.29
CA VAL A 232 20.84 8.88 4.96
C VAL A 232 20.87 10.40 5.13
N THR A 233 21.59 11.08 4.25
CA THR A 233 21.76 12.55 4.29
C THR A 233 20.94 13.28 3.23
N ASP A 234 20.47 12.55 2.22
CA ASP A 234 19.70 13.07 1.09
C ASP A 234 18.21 12.99 1.40
N ASP A 235 17.40 13.88 0.82
CA ASP A 235 15.99 13.97 1.12
C ASP A 235 15.26 12.70 0.67
N ALA A 236 14.71 11.93 1.62
CA ALA A 236 14.00 10.69 1.35
C ALA A 236 12.49 10.91 1.28
N CYS A 237 11.88 10.54 0.15
CA CYS A 237 10.48 10.84 -0.17
C CYS A 237 9.87 9.70 -0.98
N ILE A 238 8.68 9.24 -0.57
CA ILE A 238 7.92 8.25 -1.36
C ILE A 238 7.43 8.86 -2.68
N VAL A 239 7.08 10.14 -2.63
CA VAL A 239 6.48 10.87 -3.76
C VAL A 239 7.28 12.14 -3.97
N VAL A 240 7.82 12.28 -5.17
CA VAL A 240 8.60 13.43 -5.58
C VAL A 240 7.89 14.14 -6.73
N ILE A 241 7.67 15.44 -6.56
CA ILE A 241 7.19 16.35 -7.60
C ILE A 241 8.32 17.30 -7.96
N LEU A 242 8.92 17.07 -9.12
CA LEU A 242 9.94 17.94 -9.69
C LEU A 242 9.27 18.94 -10.63
N ASN A 243 9.11 20.16 -10.12
CA ASN A 243 8.53 21.27 -10.87
C ASN A 243 9.65 22.15 -11.46
N CYS A 244 9.89 22.00 -12.76
CA CYS A 244 10.92 22.76 -13.47
C CYS A 244 10.65 24.28 -13.44
N MET A 245 9.39 24.71 -13.47
CA MET A 245 9.02 26.12 -13.42
C MET A 245 9.33 26.75 -12.06
N GLU A 246 9.06 26.03 -10.96
CA GLU A 246 9.37 26.50 -9.61
C GLU A 246 10.87 26.52 -9.35
N LEU A 247 11.59 25.52 -9.85
CA LEU A 247 13.05 25.42 -9.76
C LEU A 247 13.78 26.33 -10.75
N GLN A 248 13.07 27.00 -11.66
CA GLN A 248 13.62 27.85 -12.71
C GLN A 248 14.63 27.13 -13.62
N ILE A 249 14.37 25.86 -13.91
CA ILE A 249 15.19 25.03 -14.81
C ILE A 249 14.39 24.63 -16.05
N SER A 250 15.08 24.19 -17.10
CA SER A 250 14.45 23.76 -18.35
C SER A 250 14.08 22.27 -18.38
N GLY A 251 14.67 21.46 -17.50
CA GLY A 251 14.48 20.01 -17.47
C GLY A 251 15.52 19.24 -18.28
N ARG A 252 16.66 19.87 -18.62
CA ARG A 252 17.77 19.19 -19.28
C ARG A 252 18.55 18.34 -18.29
N GLN A 253 19.20 17.29 -18.79
CA GLN A 253 19.96 16.32 -18.00
C GLN A 253 20.87 16.94 -16.90
N PRO A 254 21.79 17.89 -17.18
CA PRO A 254 22.69 18.38 -16.14
C PRO A 254 21.97 19.15 -15.02
N GLU A 255 20.85 19.80 -15.34
CA GLU A 255 20.02 20.52 -14.36
C GLU A 255 19.29 19.51 -13.47
N LEU A 256 18.69 18.49 -14.10
CA LEU A 256 17.98 17.43 -13.40
C LEU A 256 18.92 16.61 -12.52
N ASP A 257 20.09 16.20 -13.02
CA ASP A 257 21.07 15.44 -12.23
C ASP A 257 21.56 16.22 -11.00
N ASN A 258 21.61 17.56 -11.06
CA ASN A 258 21.96 18.37 -9.89
C ASN A 258 20.86 18.35 -8.82
N VAL A 259 19.58 18.36 -9.24
CA VAL A 259 18.44 18.26 -8.32
C VAL A 259 18.31 16.84 -7.77
N LEU A 260 18.45 15.81 -8.62
CA LEU A 260 18.30 14.42 -8.21
C LEU A 260 19.38 13.98 -7.21
N LYS A 261 20.58 14.56 -7.26
CA LYS A 261 21.64 14.33 -6.25
C LYS A 261 21.26 14.74 -4.83
N THR A 262 20.24 15.59 -4.65
CA THR A 262 19.78 15.96 -3.30
C THR A 262 18.70 15.02 -2.76
N ILE A 263 18.26 14.06 -3.56
CA ILE A 263 17.11 13.18 -3.28
C ILE A 263 17.61 11.74 -3.16
N ASP A 264 17.13 11.03 -2.15
CA ASP A 264 17.38 9.59 -2.00
C ASP A 264 16.51 8.82 -3.01
N LEU A 265 17.01 8.59 -4.23
CA LEU A 265 16.28 7.92 -5.31
C LEU A 265 15.70 6.54 -4.92
N PRO A 266 16.41 5.68 -4.15
CA PRO A 266 15.84 4.43 -3.63
C PRO A 266 14.59 4.61 -2.76
N SER A 267 14.31 5.81 -2.25
CA SER A 267 13.11 6.08 -1.47
C SER A 267 11.84 6.35 -2.30
N ILE A 268 11.98 6.55 -3.60
CA ILE A 268 10.89 7.00 -4.47
C ILE A 268 10.01 5.82 -4.92
N GLY A 269 8.70 6.00 -4.79
CA GLY A 269 7.66 5.14 -5.37
C GLY A 269 6.90 5.82 -6.52
N LEU A 270 6.66 7.13 -6.41
CA LEU A 270 6.05 7.95 -7.46
C LEU A 270 6.96 9.12 -7.80
N PHE A 271 7.32 9.24 -9.08
CA PHE A 271 8.04 10.39 -9.60
C PHE A 271 7.16 11.17 -10.56
N ILE A 272 7.02 12.48 -10.32
CA ILE A 272 6.28 13.40 -11.18
C ILE A 272 7.23 14.46 -11.73
N PHE A 273 7.34 14.55 -13.05
CA PHE A 273 7.92 15.71 -13.73
C PHE A 273 6.79 16.67 -14.10
N THR A 274 6.93 17.96 -13.79
CA THR A 274 5.94 18.97 -14.18
C THR A 274 6.56 20.27 -14.65
N GLY A 275 5.96 20.88 -15.67
CA GLY A 275 6.37 22.18 -16.19
C GLY A 275 7.76 22.20 -16.81
N CYS A 276 8.25 21.07 -17.34
CA CYS A 276 9.59 20.95 -17.91
C CYS A 276 9.55 21.17 -19.44
N PRO A 277 9.99 22.33 -19.97
CA PRO A 277 9.88 22.66 -21.40
C PRO A 277 10.87 21.92 -22.30
N ALA A 278 11.91 21.31 -21.76
CA ALA A 278 12.90 20.52 -22.50
C ALA A 278 13.32 19.29 -21.68
N LEU A 279 12.34 18.49 -21.27
CA LEU A 279 12.55 17.32 -20.42
C LEU A 279 13.40 16.28 -21.16
N VAL A 280 14.53 15.93 -20.54
CA VAL A 280 15.32 14.75 -20.86
C VAL A 280 15.17 13.79 -19.70
N VAL A 281 14.61 12.60 -19.91
CA VAL A 281 14.41 11.64 -18.82
C VAL A 281 15.77 11.22 -18.27
N PRO A 282 16.10 11.54 -17.01
CA PRO A 282 17.45 11.41 -16.51
C PRO A 282 17.80 9.96 -16.23
N THR A 283 19.01 9.55 -16.64
CA THR A 283 19.51 8.17 -16.50
C THR A 283 19.73 7.78 -15.04
N SER A 284 19.91 8.75 -14.14
CA SER A 284 20.02 8.53 -12.69
C SER A 284 18.77 7.87 -12.09
N LEU A 285 17.60 7.97 -12.74
CA LEU A 285 16.37 7.30 -12.29
C LEU A 285 16.48 5.77 -12.21
N ILE A 286 17.50 5.14 -12.82
CA ILE A 286 17.73 3.69 -12.66
C ILE A 286 17.97 3.30 -11.19
N GLU A 287 18.42 4.25 -10.37
CA GLU A 287 18.67 4.04 -8.94
C GLU A 287 17.36 4.01 -8.13
N ALA A 288 16.23 4.45 -8.72
CA ALA A 288 14.92 4.41 -8.09
C ALA A 288 14.30 3.00 -8.14
N VAL A 289 14.92 2.06 -7.43
CA VAL A 289 14.59 0.63 -7.43
C VAL A 289 13.18 0.28 -6.94
N TYR A 290 12.45 1.23 -6.35
CA TYR A 290 11.06 1.07 -5.92
C TYR A 290 10.07 1.94 -6.69
N LEU A 291 10.48 2.53 -7.82
CA LEU A 291 9.62 3.37 -8.64
C LEU A 291 8.50 2.53 -9.28
N THR A 292 7.29 2.70 -8.75
CA THR A 292 6.07 2.03 -9.22
C THR A 292 5.25 2.91 -10.16
N SER A 293 5.49 4.22 -10.17
CA SER A 293 4.72 5.13 -11.01
C SER A 293 5.55 6.30 -11.49
N LEU A 294 5.47 6.59 -12.79
CA LEU A 294 6.13 7.70 -13.44
C LEU A 294 5.08 8.53 -14.17
N VAL A 295 4.97 9.81 -13.78
CA VAL A 295 3.98 10.73 -14.34
C VAL A 295 4.68 11.97 -14.87
N ILE A 296 4.30 12.41 -16.08
CA ILE A 296 4.83 13.59 -16.73
C ILE A 296 3.63 14.51 -17.04
N LEU A 297 3.68 15.73 -16.51
CA LEU A 297 2.60 16.71 -16.57
C LEU A 297 3.11 18.00 -17.23
N ASP A 298 2.34 18.61 -18.12
CA ASP A 298 2.61 19.97 -18.64
C ASP A 298 4.06 20.15 -19.15
N SER A 299 4.63 19.10 -19.78
CA SER A 299 6.05 19.03 -20.11
C SER A 299 6.29 18.60 -21.55
N THR A 300 7.45 18.94 -22.09
CA THR A 300 7.87 18.54 -23.44
C THR A 300 9.02 17.55 -23.33
N ILE A 301 8.76 16.28 -23.66
CA ILE A 301 9.75 15.20 -23.62
C ILE A 301 10.58 15.28 -24.90
N THR A 302 11.75 15.87 -24.77
CA THR A 302 12.70 16.04 -25.88
C THR A 302 13.54 14.80 -26.13
N GLU A 303 13.91 14.09 -25.07
CA GLU A 303 14.73 12.89 -25.15
C GLU A 303 14.37 11.94 -24.00
N TRP A 304 14.34 10.65 -24.32
CA TRP A 304 14.26 9.56 -23.35
C TRP A 304 15.31 8.54 -23.78
N PRO A 305 16.49 8.56 -23.15
CA PRO A 305 17.60 7.72 -23.55
C PRO A 305 17.24 6.23 -23.52
N MET A 306 17.77 5.45 -24.46
CA MET A 306 17.49 4.02 -24.56
C MET A 306 18.02 3.24 -23.35
N GLU A 307 19.10 3.73 -22.72
CA GLU A 307 19.72 3.16 -21.52
C GLU A 307 18.75 3.14 -20.33
N ILE A 308 17.86 4.13 -20.26
CA ILE A 308 16.79 4.23 -19.27
C ILE A 308 15.41 4.02 -19.90
N GLY A 309 15.36 3.24 -20.98
CA GLY A 309 14.10 2.87 -21.61
C GLY A 309 13.17 2.11 -20.67
N LEU A 310 11.88 2.11 -20.99
CA LEU A 310 10.85 1.45 -20.19
C LEU A 310 10.96 -0.08 -20.33
N THR A 311 11.89 -0.66 -19.58
CA THR A 311 12.26 -2.07 -19.61
C THR A 311 12.29 -2.67 -18.22
N THR A 312 12.17 -3.99 -18.11
CA THR A 312 12.27 -4.72 -16.83
C THR A 312 13.59 -4.47 -16.11
N ALA A 313 14.66 -4.15 -16.84
CA ALA A 313 15.98 -3.88 -16.27
C ALA A 313 16.04 -2.49 -15.62
N SER A 314 15.48 -1.47 -16.29
CA SER A 314 15.56 -0.07 -15.84
C SER A 314 14.48 0.26 -14.82
N PHE A 315 13.27 -0.30 -14.97
CA PHE A 315 12.13 -0.07 -14.09
C PHE A 315 11.40 -1.37 -13.73
N PRO A 316 12.01 -2.25 -12.90
CA PRO A 316 11.43 -3.55 -12.59
C PRO A 316 10.01 -3.52 -11.95
N PRO A 317 9.69 -2.58 -11.04
CA PRO A 317 8.39 -2.58 -10.36
C PRO A 317 7.40 -1.54 -10.91
N ILE A 318 7.64 -0.94 -12.07
CA ILE A 318 6.77 0.10 -12.62
C ILE A 318 5.39 -0.45 -12.96
N VAL A 319 4.34 0.16 -12.41
CA VAL A 319 2.93 -0.22 -12.58
C VAL A 319 2.19 0.77 -13.45
N LEU A 320 2.54 2.06 -13.38
CA LEU A 320 1.86 3.15 -14.08
C LEU A 320 2.84 4.06 -14.81
N LEU A 321 2.56 4.29 -16.10
CA LEU A 321 3.07 5.42 -16.86
C LEU A 321 1.93 6.38 -17.19
N GLY A 322 2.07 7.65 -16.82
CA GLY A 322 1.09 8.70 -17.13
C GLY A 322 1.72 9.89 -17.86
N LEU A 323 1.17 10.28 -19.01
CA LEU A 323 1.48 11.54 -19.67
C LEU A 323 0.22 12.39 -19.75
N THR A 324 0.26 13.60 -19.21
CA THR A 324 -0.88 14.53 -19.23
C THR A 324 -0.44 15.89 -19.72
N ASN A 325 -1.18 16.46 -20.66
CA ASN A 325 -0.92 17.75 -21.29
C ASN A 325 0.57 17.91 -21.67
N SER A 326 1.16 16.84 -22.20
CA SER A 326 2.59 16.75 -22.49
C SER A 326 2.79 16.59 -23.99
N SER A 327 3.96 16.98 -24.48
CA SER A 327 4.33 16.80 -25.88
C SER A 327 5.53 15.86 -26.00
N LEU A 328 5.53 15.08 -27.07
CA LEU A 328 6.62 14.16 -27.43
C LEU A 328 7.43 14.77 -28.58
N ALA A 329 8.74 14.58 -28.55
CA ALA A 329 9.56 14.81 -29.73
C ALA A 329 9.04 13.96 -30.92
N SER A 330 9.25 14.46 -32.14
CA SER A 330 9.02 13.72 -33.38
C SER A 330 10.37 13.47 -34.06
N PRO A 331 10.79 12.20 -34.23
CA PRO A 331 10.09 10.97 -33.84
C PRO A 331 10.01 10.78 -32.31
N PRO A 332 9.05 9.96 -31.81
CA PRO A 332 8.89 9.67 -30.39
C PRO A 332 10.20 9.18 -29.75
N PRO A 333 10.49 9.60 -28.50
CA PRO A 333 11.70 9.21 -27.81
C PRO A 333 11.91 7.70 -27.74
N ASP A 334 13.13 7.24 -28.00
CA ASP A 334 13.41 5.80 -28.12
C ASP A 334 13.16 5.04 -26.82
N GLY A 335 13.36 5.65 -25.65
CA GLY A 335 13.06 5.00 -24.36
C GLY A 335 11.59 4.59 -24.17
N LEU A 336 10.65 5.14 -24.94
CA LEU A 336 9.23 4.73 -24.96
C LEU A 336 8.92 3.57 -25.93
N VAL A 337 9.86 3.23 -26.82
CA VAL A 337 9.65 2.26 -27.90
C VAL A 337 10.67 1.11 -27.84
N ALA A 338 11.81 1.36 -27.21
CA ALA A 338 12.98 0.50 -27.19
C ALA A 338 12.93 -0.54 -26.07
N GLY A 339 13.46 -1.71 -26.39
CA GLY A 339 13.76 -2.77 -25.44
C GLY A 339 13.24 -4.13 -25.91
N PRO A 340 14.04 -5.20 -25.81
CA PRO A 340 13.56 -6.56 -26.08
C PRO A 340 12.59 -7.06 -25.00
N THR A 341 12.56 -6.41 -23.83
CA THR A 341 11.81 -6.85 -22.65
C THR A 341 11.14 -5.67 -21.96
N TRP A 342 9.81 -5.69 -21.92
CA TRP A 342 8.98 -4.71 -21.24
C TRP A 342 8.72 -5.13 -19.80
N PRO A 343 8.54 -4.18 -18.85
CA PRO A 343 8.30 -4.54 -17.46
C PRO A 343 7.02 -5.36 -17.33
N ASP A 344 7.12 -6.59 -16.83
CA ASP A 344 5.97 -7.46 -16.58
C ASP A 344 5.00 -6.87 -15.54
N SER A 345 5.48 -5.92 -14.75
CA SER A 345 4.72 -5.18 -13.74
C SER A 345 3.91 -4.00 -14.30
N LEU A 346 4.15 -3.59 -15.55
CA LEU A 346 3.49 -2.43 -16.13
C LEU A 346 2.04 -2.78 -16.49
N GLU A 347 1.13 -2.40 -15.59
CA GLU A 347 -0.28 -2.69 -15.71
C GLU A 347 -1.06 -1.57 -16.42
N ARG A 348 -0.63 -0.31 -16.27
CA ARG A 348 -1.45 0.85 -16.65
C ARG A 348 -0.67 1.89 -17.43
N VAL A 349 -1.28 2.36 -18.52
CA VAL A 349 -0.80 3.50 -19.31
C VAL A 349 -1.93 4.50 -19.49
N LEU A 350 -1.66 5.76 -19.15
CA LEU A 350 -2.60 6.87 -19.23
C LEU A 350 -2.01 7.99 -20.08
N PHE A 351 -2.71 8.35 -21.15
CA PHE A 351 -2.43 9.52 -21.96
C PHE A 351 -3.62 10.47 -21.92
N ARG A 352 -3.38 11.72 -21.51
CA ARG A 352 -4.39 12.77 -21.50
C ARG A 352 -3.86 14.01 -22.20
N ASP A 353 -4.63 14.56 -23.13
CA ASP A 353 -4.30 15.80 -23.85
C ASP A 353 -2.85 15.78 -24.40
N THR A 354 -2.41 14.62 -24.87
CA THR A 354 -1.02 14.34 -25.31
C THR A 354 -1.09 13.59 -26.62
N ASP A 355 -0.51 14.13 -27.70
CA ASP A 355 -0.50 13.47 -29.01
C ASP A 355 0.44 12.24 -28.98
N VAL A 356 -0.15 11.06 -29.08
CA VAL A 356 0.56 9.77 -29.08
C VAL A 356 0.35 8.99 -30.37
N ASP A 357 -0.17 9.60 -31.43
CA ASP A 357 -0.47 8.93 -32.70
C ASP A 357 0.79 8.25 -33.27
N GLU A 358 1.88 9.00 -33.42
CA GLU A 358 3.15 8.45 -33.94
C GLU A 358 3.75 7.38 -33.01
N LEU A 359 3.63 7.57 -31.68
CA LEU A 359 4.10 6.58 -30.69
C LEU A 359 3.31 5.28 -30.83
N ALA A 360 1.99 5.36 -30.86
CA ALA A 360 1.11 4.21 -30.91
C ALA A 360 1.31 3.37 -32.19
N GLN A 361 1.59 4.02 -33.32
CA GLN A 361 1.89 3.34 -34.58
C GLN A 361 3.24 2.60 -34.58
N ARG A 362 4.20 3.04 -33.76
CA ARG A 362 5.52 2.39 -33.65
C ARG A 362 5.52 1.17 -32.74
N LEU A 363 4.48 1.00 -31.92
CA LEU A 363 4.37 -0.17 -31.06
C LEU A 363 4.08 -1.41 -31.88
N THR A 364 4.68 -2.52 -31.46
CA THR A 364 4.45 -3.85 -32.02
C THR A 364 3.84 -4.77 -30.95
N THR A 365 4.63 -5.22 -29.98
CA THR A 365 4.26 -6.21 -28.95
C THR A 365 4.57 -5.75 -27.52
N GLN A 366 5.20 -4.58 -27.42
CA GLN A 366 5.73 -3.95 -26.22
C GLN A 366 4.69 -3.83 -25.08
N TRP A 367 3.40 -3.79 -25.40
CA TRP A 367 2.31 -3.54 -24.46
C TRP A 367 1.35 -4.72 -24.28
N SER A 368 1.79 -5.93 -24.65
CA SER A 368 0.94 -7.13 -24.63
C SER A 368 0.44 -7.55 -23.24
N LEU A 369 1.12 -7.11 -22.16
CA LEU A 369 0.80 -7.43 -20.77
C LEU A 369 0.04 -6.32 -20.02
N ILE A 370 -0.24 -5.18 -20.67
CA ILE A 370 -0.94 -4.06 -20.04
C ILE A 370 -2.40 -4.46 -19.78
N SER A 371 -2.88 -4.23 -18.55
CA SER A 371 -4.26 -4.51 -18.16
C SER A 371 -5.19 -3.32 -18.39
N SER A 372 -4.68 -2.08 -18.37
CA SER A 372 -5.46 -0.87 -18.63
C SER A 372 -4.72 0.10 -19.53
N TRP A 373 -5.34 0.43 -20.66
CA TRP A 373 -4.84 1.45 -21.58
C TRP A 373 -5.87 2.55 -21.77
N MET A 374 -5.47 3.79 -21.47
CA MET A 374 -6.36 4.94 -21.48
C MET A 374 -5.79 6.08 -22.30
N CYS A 375 -6.61 6.61 -23.19
CA CYS A 375 -6.34 7.77 -24.03
C CYS A 375 -7.54 8.71 -23.96
N ILE A 376 -7.27 9.93 -23.52
CA ILE A 376 -8.24 11.01 -23.43
C ILE A 376 -7.67 12.17 -24.25
N SER A 377 -8.34 12.55 -25.33
CA SER A 377 -7.85 13.61 -26.23
C SER A 377 -6.41 13.39 -26.72
N CYS A 378 -6.02 12.13 -26.98
CA CYS A 378 -4.61 11.79 -27.21
C CYS A 378 -4.16 11.86 -28.69
N GLY A 379 -4.93 12.52 -29.55
CA GLY A 379 -4.53 12.76 -30.96
C GLY A 379 -4.58 11.56 -31.91
N LEU A 380 -4.98 10.37 -31.44
CA LEU A 380 -5.07 9.16 -32.27
C LEU A 380 -5.97 9.37 -33.51
N LYS A 381 -5.43 9.03 -34.69
CA LYS A 381 -6.14 9.14 -35.98
C LYS A 381 -6.62 7.80 -36.53
N SER A 382 -5.95 6.72 -36.17
CA SER A 382 -6.31 5.35 -36.54
C SER A 382 -6.11 4.39 -35.37
N PHE A 383 -6.81 3.27 -35.43
CA PHE A 383 -6.69 2.23 -34.40
C PHE A 383 -5.30 1.54 -34.49
N PRO A 384 -4.46 1.57 -33.44
CA PRO A 384 -3.08 1.08 -33.53
C PRO A 384 -2.99 -0.44 -33.72
N PRO A 385 -2.15 -0.95 -34.65
CA PRO A 385 -2.02 -2.40 -34.87
C PRO A 385 -1.59 -3.21 -33.64
N ALA A 386 -0.78 -2.62 -32.75
CA ALA A 386 -0.32 -3.28 -31.52
C ALA A 386 -1.48 -3.68 -30.59
N PHE A 387 -2.62 -2.98 -30.67
CA PHE A 387 -3.75 -3.18 -29.75
C PHE A 387 -4.37 -4.57 -29.93
N TYR A 388 -4.30 -5.11 -31.14
CA TYR A 388 -4.77 -6.47 -31.41
C TYR A 388 -3.90 -7.56 -30.77
N SER A 389 -2.68 -7.22 -30.33
CA SER A 389 -1.79 -8.15 -29.61
C SER A 389 -1.95 -8.09 -28.08
N MET A 390 -2.77 -7.17 -27.55
CA MET A 390 -2.96 -6.97 -26.11
C MET A 390 -4.01 -7.93 -25.53
N ALA A 391 -3.68 -9.22 -25.47
CA ALA A 391 -4.63 -10.24 -25.00
C ALA A 391 -5.01 -10.12 -23.50
N GLN A 392 -4.17 -9.48 -22.68
CA GLN A 392 -4.35 -9.31 -21.24
C GLN A 392 -5.10 -8.03 -20.87
N VAL A 393 -5.51 -7.22 -21.85
CA VAL A 393 -6.11 -5.94 -21.55
C VAL A 393 -7.53 -6.11 -21.04
N GLU A 394 -7.78 -5.57 -19.86
CA GLU A 394 -9.09 -5.58 -19.21
C GLU A 394 -9.88 -4.31 -19.50
N ARG A 395 -9.19 -3.18 -19.69
CA ARG A 395 -9.84 -1.88 -19.88
C ARG A 395 -9.18 -1.08 -20.97
N TRP A 396 -10.01 -0.65 -21.92
CA TRP A 396 -9.64 0.28 -22.97
C TRP A 396 -10.52 1.51 -22.96
N SER A 397 -9.89 2.66 -23.04
CA SER A 397 -10.56 3.94 -23.18
C SER A 397 -9.88 4.75 -24.27
N ILE A 398 -10.59 5.00 -25.37
CA ILE A 398 -10.25 6.00 -26.39
C ILE A 398 -11.36 7.03 -26.34
N TRP A 399 -11.12 8.12 -25.64
CA TRP A 399 -12.07 9.18 -25.45
C TRP A 399 -11.62 10.44 -26.19
N ASN A 400 -12.56 11.13 -26.83
CA ASN A 400 -12.31 12.42 -27.48
C ASN A 400 -11.13 12.42 -28.48
N SER A 401 -10.99 11.37 -29.28
CA SER A 401 -9.93 11.22 -30.27
C SER A 401 -10.45 11.36 -31.70
N SER A 402 -9.55 11.31 -32.68
CA SER A 402 -9.87 11.51 -34.10
C SER A 402 -9.94 10.19 -34.88
N ILE A 403 -10.26 9.08 -34.21
CA ILE A 403 -10.40 7.77 -34.85
C ILE A 403 -11.66 7.72 -35.73
N LYS A 404 -11.53 7.15 -36.93
CA LYS A 404 -12.63 7.05 -37.92
C LYS A 404 -13.31 5.69 -37.93
N ASP A 405 -12.50 4.65 -37.77
CA ASP A 405 -12.92 3.27 -37.85
C ASP A 405 -12.03 2.39 -36.98
N ILE A 406 -12.59 1.26 -36.55
CA ILE A 406 -11.85 0.14 -35.97
C ILE A 406 -11.95 -1.00 -36.97
N PRO A 407 -10.88 -1.34 -37.70
CA PRO A 407 -10.95 -2.33 -38.76
C PRO A 407 -11.14 -3.75 -38.20
N THR A 408 -11.79 -4.60 -39.01
CA THR A 408 -11.83 -6.05 -38.80
C THR A 408 -10.50 -6.64 -39.28
N LEU A 409 -9.79 -7.38 -38.42
CA LEU A 409 -8.56 -8.09 -38.77
C LEU A 409 -8.84 -9.54 -39.19
N VAL A 410 -9.80 -10.20 -38.56
CA VAL A 410 -10.05 -11.63 -38.81
C VAL A 410 -11.32 -11.78 -39.65
N THR A 411 -11.18 -12.34 -40.84
CA THR A 411 -12.29 -12.57 -41.77
C THR A 411 -13.28 -13.65 -41.29
N TYR A 412 -12.99 -14.34 -40.17
CA TYR A 412 -13.81 -15.41 -39.60
C TYR A 412 -13.82 -15.37 -38.05
N PRO A 413 -15.01 -15.33 -37.40
CA PRO A 413 -15.12 -15.18 -35.95
C PRO A 413 -14.93 -16.55 -35.29
N SER A 414 -13.69 -16.89 -34.93
CA SER A 414 -13.42 -18.12 -34.18
C SER A 414 -12.46 -17.93 -33.01
N ILE A 415 -11.87 -16.75 -32.86
CA ILE A 415 -10.91 -16.43 -31.79
C ILE A 415 -11.31 -15.10 -31.18
N THR A 416 -11.53 -15.09 -29.87
CA THR A 416 -11.73 -13.85 -29.10
C THR A 416 -10.37 -13.15 -29.03
N LEU A 417 -10.23 -12.00 -29.72
CA LEU A 417 -8.97 -11.25 -29.75
C LEU A 417 -8.59 -10.73 -28.36
N TRP A 418 -9.60 -10.34 -27.57
CA TRP A 418 -9.40 -9.77 -26.22
C TRP A 418 -10.17 -10.57 -25.17
N PRO A 419 -9.66 -11.75 -24.78
CA PRO A 419 -10.36 -12.63 -23.84
C PRO A 419 -10.46 -12.06 -22.42
N ALA A 420 -9.66 -11.04 -22.08
CA ALA A 420 -9.67 -10.38 -20.78
C ALA A 420 -10.48 -9.06 -20.76
N LEU A 421 -10.97 -8.56 -21.90
CA LEU A 421 -11.54 -7.21 -22.00
C LEU A 421 -12.89 -7.09 -21.28
N LEU A 422 -12.90 -6.37 -20.16
CA LEU A 422 -14.06 -6.10 -19.32
C LEU A 422 -14.75 -4.79 -19.66
N ALA A 423 -14.00 -3.76 -20.07
CA ALA A 423 -14.55 -2.44 -20.38
C ALA A 423 -13.91 -1.84 -21.64
N LEU A 424 -14.76 -1.36 -22.55
CA LEU A 424 -14.36 -0.66 -23.77
C LEU A 424 -15.12 0.67 -23.88
N THR A 425 -14.40 1.78 -23.90
CA THR A 425 -14.96 3.12 -24.09
C THR A 425 -14.40 3.72 -25.35
N LEU A 426 -15.28 4.05 -26.30
CA LEU A 426 -14.99 4.79 -27.53
C LEU A 426 -15.79 6.10 -27.58
N ALA A 427 -16.16 6.63 -26.42
CA ALA A 427 -17.05 7.77 -26.34
C ALA A 427 -16.45 9.05 -26.96
N ASN A 428 -17.32 10.00 -27.31
CA ASN A 428 -16.95 11.33 -27.80
C ASN A 428 -15.97 11.29 -29.01
N ASN A 429 -16.07 10.25 -29.85
CA ASN A 429 -15.36 10.17 -31.11
C ASN A 429 -16.37 10.42 -32.25
N PRO A 430 -16.63 11.69 -32.64
CA PRO A 430 -17.63 11.99 -33.66
C PRO A 430 -17.20 11.53 -35.06
N LEU A 431 -15.92 11.28 -35.30
CA LEU A 431 -15.45 10.74 -36.57
C LEU A 431 -15.65 9.22 -36.68
N LEU A 432 -15.92 8.53 -35.56
CA LEU A 432 -16.10 7.09 -35.53
C LEU A 432 -17.46 6.71 -36.16
N THR A 433 -17.42 6.08 -37.32
CA THR A 433 -18.63 5.69 -38.08
C THR A 433 -18.85 4.18 -38.13
N SER A 434 -17.79 3.37 -37.98
CA SER A 434 -17.86 1.92 -38.13
C SER A 434 -16.96 1.18 -37.16
N ILE A 435 -17.45 0.04 -36.68
CA ILE A 435 -16.77 -0.85 -35.74
C ILE A 435 -16.67 -2.24 -36.37
N GLY A 436 -15.47 -2.80 -36.40
CA GLY A 436 -15.18 -4.11 -36.97
C GLY A 436 -15.87 -5.26 -36.24
N ASP A 437 -16.08 -6.36 -36.96
CA ASP A 437 -16.81 -7.54 -36.45
C ASP A 437 -16.11 -8.22 -35.27
N ASP A 438 -14.78 -8.08 -35.16
CA ASP A 438 -13.99 -8.64 -34.05
C ASP A 438 -14.37 -8.02 -32.69
N VAL A 439 -14.70 -6.73 -32.68
CA VAL A 439 -15.14 -6.01 -31.47
C VAL A 439 -16.53 -6.49 -31.07
N TRP A 440 -17.43 -6.61 -32.02
CA TRP A 440 -18.79 -7.12 -31.78
C TRP A 440 -18.79 -8.57 -31.33
N PHE A 441 -17.93 -9.41 -31.90
CA PHE A 441 -17.74 -10.78 -31.46
C PHE A 441 -17.29 -10.84 -29.99
N THR A 442 -16.31 -10.03 -29.62
CA THR A 442 -15.82 -9.94 -28.23
C THR A 442 -16.90 -9.41 -27.27
N ALA A 443 -17.72 -8.44 -27.69
CA ALA A 443 -18.87 -8.00 -26.91
C ALA A 443 -19.90 -9.13 -26.73
N SER A 444 -20.14 -9.93 -27.77
CA SER A 444 -21.10 -11.04 -27.74
C SER A 444 -20.64 -12.25 -26.92
N SER A 445 -19.33 -12.42 -26.68
CA SER A 445 -18.81 -13.54 -25.88
C SER A 445 -19.12 -13.40 -24.38
N GLY A 446 -19.62 -12.25 -23.94
CA GLY A 446 -19.93 -11.96 -22.54
C GLY A 446 -18.73 -11.55 -21.70
N THR A 447 -17.58 -11.29 -22.33
CA THR A 447 -16.38 -10.81 -21.63
C THR A 447 -16.51 -9.33 -21.27
N ILE A 448 -16.94 -8.51 -22.24
CA ILE A 448 -17.16 -7.08 -22.05
C ILE A 448 -18.41 -6.89 -21.19
N ARG A 449 -18.26 -6.18 -20.07
CA ARG A 449 -19.36 -5.77 -19.19
C ARG A 449 -19.85 -4.37 -19.51
N THR A 450 -18.95 -3.49 -19.95
CA THR A 450 -19.28 -2.11 -20.28
C THR A 450 -18.71 -1.76 -21.65
N PHE A 451 -19.59 -1.39 -22.57
CA PHE A 451 -19.21 -0.91 -23.90
C PHE A 451 -19.85 0.46 -24.13
N SER A 452 -19.06 1.52 -24.23
CA SER A 452 -19.57 2.88 -24.45
C SER A 452 -19.24 3.39 -25.85
N LEU A 453 -20.29 3.79 -26.57
CA LEU A 453 -20.29 4.46 -27.87
C LEU A 453 -20.96 5.84 -27.78
N ALA A 454 -21.04 6.40 -26.58
CA ALA A 454 -21.68 7.69 -26.34
C ALA A 454 -21.06 8.81 -27.20
N SER A 455 -21.88 9.71 -27.75
CA SER A 455 -21.43 10.82 -28.60
C SER A 455 -20.53 10.37 -29.78
N THR A 456 -20.90 9.27 -30.44
CA THR A 456 -20.26 8.78 -31.69
C THR A 456 -21.24 8.81 -32.87
N ASN A 457 -20.71 8.70 -34.09
CA ASN A 457 -21.49 8.63 -35.33
C ASN A 457 -21.72 7.20 -35.84
N VAL A 458 -21.55 6.19 -34.99
CA VAL A 458 -21.91 4.80 -35.29
C VAL A 458 -23.43 4.72 -35.43
N GLN A 459 -23.92 4.23 -36.58
CA GLN A 459 -25.35 4.28 -36.90
C GLN A 459 -26.10 2.99 -36.56
N ASP A 460 -25.43 1.85 -36.60
CA ASP A 460 -26.09 0.55 -36.42
C ASP A 460 -25.18 -0.50 -35.77
N ILE A 461 -25.82 -1.49 -35.16
CA ILE A 461 -25.22 -2.74 -34.69
C ILE A 461 -25.55 -3.80 -35.75
N PRO A 462 -24.56 -4.50 -36.33
CA PRO A 462 -24.83 -5.48 -37.38
C PRO A 462 -25.88 -6.50 -36.94
N LEU A 463 -26.85 -6.77 -37.83
CA LEU A 463 -28.04 -7.57 -37.54
C LEU A 463 -27.74 -8.92 -36.86
N HIS A 464 -26.65 -9.57 -37.26
CA HIS A 464 -26.24 -10.87 -36.74
C HIS A 464 -25.66 -10.83 -35.32
N TRP A 465 -25.30 -9.64 -34.81
CA TRP A 465 -24.82 -9.43 -33.43
C TRP A 465 -25.93 -9.02 -32.47
N ARG A 466 -26.98 -8.33 -32.94
CA ARG A 466 -28.08 -7.82 -32.07
C ARG A 466 -28.66 -8.88 -31.13
N SER A 467 -28.89 -10.08 -31.65
CA SER A 467 -29.44 -11.21 -30.87
C SER A 467 -28.41 -11.98 -30.03
N ARG A 468 -27.11 -11.73 -30.25
CA ARG A 468 -25.99 -12.41 -29.56
C ARG A 468 -25.43 -11.59 -28.40
N LEU A 469 -25.77 -10.31 -28.30
CA LEU A 469 -25.33 -9.49 -27.17
C LEU A 469 -25.92 -10.03 -25.85
N PRO A 470 -25.13 -10.11 -24.77
CA PRO A 470 -25.61 -10.61 -23.49
C PRO A 470 -26.75 -9.76 -22.95
N ARG A 471 -27.74 -10.41 -22.34
CA ARG A 471 -28.89 -9.72 -21.71
C ARG A 471 -28.63 -9.32 -20.25
N PHE A 472 -27.64 -9.91 -19.62
CA PHE A 472 -27.30 -9.73 -18.21
C PHE A 472 -25.81 -9.38 -18.11
N ASP A 473 -25.46 -8.52 -17.16
CA ASP A 473 -24.09 -8.07 -16.88
C ASP A 473 -23.34 -7.43 -18.07
N PHE A 474 -24.07 -6.97 -19.09
CA PHE A 474 -23.57 -6.19 -20.23
C PHE A 474 -24.36 -4.89 -20.36
N SER A 475 -23.64 -3.78 -20.49
CA SER A 475 -24.19 -2.43 -20.70
C SER A 475 -23.57 -1.83 -21.95
N LEU A 476 -24.42 -1.51 -22.94
CA LEU A 476 -24.04 -0.77 -24.14
C LEU A 476 -24.55 0.67 -24.01
N VAL A 477 -23.66 1.63 -23.79
CA VAL A 477 -24.03 3.05 -23.63
C VAL A 477 -23.98 3.74 -24.98
N GLY A 478 -25.13 4.24 -25.46
CA GLY A 478 -25.27 4.94 -26.74
C GLY A 478 -25.73 6.40 -26.61
N PHE A 479 -25.69 6.97 -25.41
CA PHE A 479 -26.14 8.35 -25.15
C PHE A 479 -25.55 9.36 -26.14
N ASP A 480 -26.39 10.25 -26.69
CA ASP A 480 -25.99 11.29 -27.66
C ASP A 480 -25.27 10.74 -28.93
N SER A 481 -25.45 9.46 -29.25
CA SER A 481 -24.91 8.84 -30.45
C SER A 481 -25.97 8.64 -31.54
N SER A 482 -25.51 8.41 -32.77
CA SER A 482 -26.38 8.06 -33.90
C SER A 482 -27.15 6.74 -33.69
N LEU A 483 -26.69 5.85 -32.80
CA LEU A 483 -27.41 4.63 -32.42
C LEU A 483 -28.75 4.93 -31.75
N CYS A 484 -28.81 6.01 -30.97
CA CYS A 484 -29.98 6.35 -30.15
C CYS A 484 -30.89 7.39 -30.79
N SER A 485 -30.39 8.24 -31.69
CA SER A 485 -31.14 9.37 -32.23
C SER A 485 -32.20 8.99 -33.28
N ASN A 486 -32.05 7.85 -33.98
CA ASN A 486 -32.87 7.52 -35.15
C ASN A 486 -33.45 6.09 -35.20
N ASN A 487 -33.33 5.29 -34.12
CA ASN A 487 -33.53 3.85 -34.24
C ASN A 487 -34.38 3.23 -33.12
N SER A 488 -35.67 3.61 -33.07
CA SER A 488 -36.63 3.06 -32.09
C SER A 488 -36.78 1.54 -32.17
N VAL A 489 -36.55 0.96 -33.35
CA VAL A 489 -36.52 -0.49 -33.58
C VAL A 489 -35.28 -1.11 -32.92
N LEU A 490 -34.11 -0.50 -33.05
CA LEU A 490 -32.87 -1.00 -32.43
C LEU A 490 -32.97 -1.03 -30.90
N ILE A 491 -33.59 -0.01 -30.29
CA ILE A 491 -33.81 0.05 -28.84
C ILE A 491 -34.69 -1.13 -28.35
N GLN A 492 -35.66 -1.57 -29.16
CA GLN A 492 -36.46 -2.74 -28.84
C GLN A 492 -35.70 -4.06 -29.05
N ASP A 493 -34.87 -4.12 -30.10
CA ASP A 493 -34.11 -5.33 -30.47
C ASP A 493 -32.90 -5.59 -29.56
N VAL A 494 -32.36 -4.55 -28.92
CA VAL A 494 -31.13 -4.63 -28.10
C VAL A 494 -31.42 -4.11 -26.68
N PRO A 495 -31.94 -4.96 -25.77
CA PRO A 495 -32.30 -4.55 -24.41
C PRO A 495 -31.14 -3.99 -23.57
N ALA A 496 -29.89 -4.28 -23.94
CA ALA A 496 -28.70 -3.80 -23.26
C ALA A 496 -28.27 -2.38 -23.69
N LEU A 497 -28.91 -1.80 -24.71
CA LEU A 497 -28.63 -0.44 -25.20
C LEU A 497 -29.26 0.61 -24.26
N ASP A 498 -28.43 1.36 -23.56
CA ASP A 498 -28.82 2.50 -22.74
C ASP A 498 -28.60 3.82 -23.49
N CYS A 499 -29.71 4.49 -23.80
CA CYS A 499 -29.74 5.81 -24.44
C CYS A 499 -30.00 6.95 -23.45
N SER A 500 -30.22 6.66 -22.17
CA SER A 500 -30.84 7.58 -21.21
C SER A 500 -29.86 8.33 -20.31
N ALA A 501 -28.60 7.89 -20.23
CA ALA A 501 -27.71 8.33 -19.17
C ALA A 501 -26.42 9.00 -19.67
N LEU A 502 -26.32 10.30 -19.38
CA LEU A 502 -25.09 11.10 -19.45
C LEU A 502 -24.21 10.83 -18.20
N ASP A 503 -24.84 10.47 -17.07
CA ASP A 503 -24.17 10.16 -15.80
C ASP A 503 -23.38 8.85 -15.81
N THR A 504 -23.73 7.84 -16.61
CA THR A 504 -22.88 6.64 -16.80
C THR A 504 -21.74 6.88 -17.77
N ALA A 505 -21.87 7.80 -18.73
CA ALA A 505 -20.76 8.20 -19.59
C ALA A 505 -19.73 9.04 -18.80
N ASN A 506 -20.19 10.03 -18.02
CA ASN A 506 -19.35 10.85 -17.15
C ASN A 506 -18.85 10.09 -15.92
N SER A 507 -19.72 9.32 -15.25
CA SER A 507 -19.52 7.91 -14.96
C SER A 507 -18.14 7.38 -15.29
N ILE A 508 -18.10 6.66 -16.41
CA ILE A 508 -16.95 6.00 -17.03
C ILE A 508 -15.73 6.93 -17.23
N ILE A 509 -15.88 8.25 -17.23
CA ILE A 509 -14.79 9.23 -17.40
C ILE A 509 -14.19 9.70 -16.05
N THR A 510 -15.01 9.84 -15.01
CA THR A 510 -14.62 10.18 -13.63
C THR A 510 -14.42 8.94 -12.75
N THR A 511 -14.91 7.79 -13.24
CA THR A 511 -14.70 6.43 -12.76
C THR A 511 -13.72 5.67 -13.66
N GLN A 512 -12.83 6.35 -14.37
CA GLN A 512 -11.61 5.79 -15.00
C GLN A 512 -10.50 6.84 -14.84
#